data_AF-A0A3A4WZN3-F1
#
_entry.id   AF-A0A3A4WZN3-F1
#
_cell.length_a   1.000
_cell.length_b   1.000
_cell.length_c   1.000
_cell.angle_alpha   90.00
_cell.angle_beta   90.00
_cell.angle_gamma   90.00
#
_symmetry.space_group_name_H-M   'P 1'
#
loop_
_entity.id
_entity.type
_entity.pdbx_description
1 polymer ?
#
loop_
_entity_poly.entity_id
_entity_poly.type
_entity_poly.pdbx_seq_one_letter_code
_entity_poly.pdbx_strand_id
1 'polypeptide(L)'
;MPLPSERSTSLTADTGGAAVITYGDYFTAVCDYLSQQHMAAPRAAAARLLGNPVSLERFTSIRIHLIKHGAFYHPALVTLKLDRICIPWALNVAVSTQGRKQLSVEVESLRKLNREFPEKWVPQIYHSGSGCAPGHPPIPMFSSQWFTGFHELHRCAADTPAQQQWQVWDSDHGPWRLDRAQVADFYRQALYILTCYFDPHTLNAILDWHHAAGDFIVQKNGPGLEVRLITVRRYARLFHLHAHEAIDLEFLMDAWAVFLMRTSLWMRLDRLDGVGELVWADDQTVAPMWQGFVQGIRRVAQRNAFPEAFIEAAMGYLAGHSAETWMDLGSEIIERFPAGLPEAVLMKRNLGRHAARLASLIRGRS
;
A
#
# COMPACT_ATOMS: atom_id res chain seq x y z
N MET A 1 3.30 -20.36 -22.43
CA MET A 1 2.11 -19.56 -22.05
C MET A 1 2.56 -18.14 -21.75
N PRO A 2 1.95 -17.10 -22.35
CA PRO A 2 2.30 -15.71 -22.08
C PRO A 2 1.94 -15.32 -20.64
N LEU A 3 2.77 -14.47 -20.02
CA LEU A 3 2.50 -13.88 -18.73
C LEU A 3 1.60 -12.64 -18.93
N PRO A 4 0.51 -12.47 -18.15
CA PRO A 4 -0.31 -11.27 -18.24
C PRO A 4 0.52 -10.02 -17.92
N SER A 5 0.59 -9.04 -18.82
CA SER A 5 1.45 -7.85 -18.64
C SER A 5 0.69 -6.56 -18.30
N GLU A 6 -0.61 -6.46 -18.61
CA GLU A 6 -1.45 -5.28 -18.30
C GLU A 6 -2.89 -5.70 -17.93
N ARG A 7 -3.54 -4.95 -17.03
CA ARG A 7 -4.95 -5.17 -16.65
C ARG A 7 -5.95 -4.65 -17.69
N SER A 8 -5.48 -3.96 -18.74
CA SER A 8 -6.34 -3.35 -19.77
C SER A 8 -5.76 -3.50 -21.17
N THR A 9 -5.85 -4.69 -21.76
CA THR A 9 -5.89 -4.80 -23.22
C THR A 9 -6.78 -5.96 -23.60
N SER A 10 -8.01 -5.62 -24.00
CA SER A 10 -8.66 -6.30 -25.11
C SER A 10 -7.66 -6.48 -26.25
N LEU A 11 -7.75 -7.62 -26.92
CA LEU A 11 -7.01 -7.98 -28.13
C LEU A 11 -7.15 -6.90 -29.22
N THR A 12 -6.33 -5.86 -29.17
CA THR A 12 -6.07 -4.98 -30.31
C THR A 12 -4.57 -4.76 -30.37
N ALA A 13 -3.95 -5.51 -31.28
CA ALA A 13 -2.56 -5.36 -31.66
C ALA A 13 -2.34 -3.95 -32.20
N ASP A 14 -1.48 -3.18 -31.53
CA ASP A 14 -0.37 -2.48 -32.18
C ASP A 14 0.58 -1.89 -31.11
N THR A 15 1.69 -2.58 -30.82
CA THR A 15 2.90 -1.94 -30.25
C THR A 15 4.11 -2.70 -30.78
N GLY A 16 5.11 -1.99 -31.30
CA GLY A 16 6.26 -2.57 -31.98
C GLY A 16 7.04 -3.59 -31.12
N GLY A 17 7.27 -4.77 -31.71
CA GLY A 17 8.49 -5.58 -31.58
C GLY A 17 8.94 -6.12 -30.21
N ALA A 18 8.28 -5.80 -29.10
CA ALA A 18 8.69 -6.34 -27.79
C ALA A 18 8.18 -7.78 -27.65
N ALA A 19 9.10 -8.74 -27.59
CA ALA A 19 8.79 -10.15 -27.37
C ALA A 19 7.96 -10.32 -26.08
N VAL A 20 6.82 -11.02 -26.19
CA VAL A 20 5.91 -11.28 -25.07
C VAL A 20 6.61 -12.17 -24.04
N ILE A 21 6.70 -11.71 -22.79
CA ILE A 21 7.28 -12.48 -21.68
C ILE A 21 6.36 -13.64 -21.33
N THR A 22 6.92 -14.85 -21.25
CA THR A 22 6.19 -16.07 -20.84
C THR A 22 6.44 -16.39 -19.36
N TYR A 23 5.68 -17.36 -18.83
CA TYR A 23 6.01 -17.95 -17.52
C TYR A 23 7.42 -18.57 -17.50
N GLY A 24 7.87 -19.14 -18.62
CA GLY A 24 9.23 -19.69 -18.73
C GLY A 24 10.28 -18.60 -18.58
N ASP A 25 10.09 -17.46 -19.24
CA ASP A 25 11.00 -16.31 -19.15
C ASP A 25 10.99 -15.71 -17.74
N TYR A 26 9.81 -15.63 -17.12
CA TYR A 26 9.67 -15.21 -15.72
C TYR A 26 10.52 -16.07 -14.78
N PHE A 27 10.32 -17.40 -14.79
CA PHE A 27 11.07 -18.29 -13.90
C PHE A 27 12.56 -18.34 -14.24
N THR A 28 12.92 -18.23 -15.53
CA THR A 28 14.32 -18.15 -15.96
C THR A 28 15.00 -16.91 -15.39
N ALA A 29 14.38 -15.74 -15.52
CA ALA A 29 14.91 -14.51 -14.95
C ALA A 29 14.98 -14.55 -13.42
N VAL A 30 13.98 -15.12 -12.75
CA VAL A 30 14.01 -15.30 -11.29
C VAL A 30 15.16 -16.22 -10.88
N CYS A 31 15.35 -17.35 -11.56
CA CYS A 31 16.46 -18.28 -11.28
C CYS A 31 17.83 -17.61 -11.49
N ASP A 32 17.98 -16.83 -12.56
CA ASP A 32 19.18 -16.05 -12.82
C ASP A 32 19.45 -15.05 -11.67
N TYR A 33 18.48 -14.20 -11.32
CA TYR A 33 18.60 -13.25 -10.21
C TYR A 33 18.98 -13.91 -8.88
N LEU A 34 18.39 -15.07 -8.56
CA LEU A 34 18.67 -15.78 -7.30
C LEU A 34 20.05 -16.44 -7.28
N SER A 35 20.63 -16.74 -8.45
CA SER A 35 21.92 -17.43 -8.60
C SER A 35 23.10 -16.47 -8.81
N GLN A 36 22.83 -15.24 -9.24
CA GLN A 36 23.82 -14.20 -9.46
C GLN A 36 24.72 -13.94 -8.24
N GLN A 37 25.97 -13.54 -8.51
CA GLN A 37 26.95 -13.07 -7.52
C GLN A 37 27.06 -13.99 -6.29
N HIS A 38 27.15 -15.30 -6.52
CA HIS A 38 27.19 -16.30 -5.44
C HIS A 38 25.99 -16.19 -4.49
N MET A 39 24.78 -16.17 -5.07
CA MET A 39 23.50 -16.11 -4.36
C MET A 39 23.38 -14.89 -3.44
N ALA A 40 23.80 -13.71 -3.92
CA ALA A 40 23.79 -12.47 -3.13
C ALA A 40 22.40 -12.15 -2.55
N ALA A 41 21.34 -12.28 -3.36
CA ALA A 41 19.98 -11.99 -2.92
C ALA A 41 19.47 -12.97 -1.86
N PRO A 42 19.51 -14.32 -2.06
CA PRO A 42 19.18 -15.28 -0.99
C PRO A 42 19.99 -15.10 0.29
N ARG A 43 21.30 -14.82 0.19
CA ARG A 43 22.16 -14.61 1.36
C ARG A 43 21.81 -13.35 2.13
N ALA A 44 21.55 -12.24 1.43
CA ALA A 44 21.12 -10.99 2.06
C ALA A 44 19.80 -11.18 2.85
N ALA A 45 18.84 -11.89 2.24
CA ALA A 45 17.57 -12.20 2.89
C ALA A 45 17.72 -13.09 4.11
N ALA A 46 18.45 -14.22 3.96
CA ALA A 46 18.68 -15.14 5.06
C ALA A 46 19.45 -14.47 6.21
N ALA A 47 20.46 -13.65 5.89
CA ALA A 47 21.23 -12.94 6.90
C ALA A 47 20.40 -11.92 7.67
N ARG A 48 19.52 -11.19 6.96
CA ARG A 48 18.60 -10.23 7.57
C ARG A 48 17.58 -10.91 8.49
N LEU A 49 17.03 -12.04 8.05
CA LEU A 49 15.98 -12.77 8.77
C LEU A 49 16.53 -13.58 9.97
N LEU A 50 17.75 -14.09 9.88
CA LEU A 50 18.42 -14.82 10.96
C LEU A 50 19.29 -13.92 11.86
N GLY A 51 19.42 -12.64 11.51
CA GLY A 51 20.24 -11.67 12.25
C GLY A 51 21.76 -11.90 12.16
N ASN A 52 22.23 -12.82 11.32
CA ASN A 52 23.64 -13.20 11.22
C ASN A 52 24.00 -13.63 9.78
N PRO A 53 25.25 -13.44 9.31
CA PRO A 53 25.70 -13.93 8.01
C PRO A 53 25.47 -15.44 7.83
N VAL A 54 25.13 -15.84 6.60
CA VAL A 54 24.84 -17.24 6.24
C VAL A 54 25.82 -17.72 5.16
N SER A 55 26.42 -18.89 5.39
CA SER A 55 27.29 -19.58 4.42
C SER A 55 26.45 -20.30 3.34
N LEU A 56 27.04 -20.44 2.15
CA LEU A 56 26.39 -21.06 1.00
C LEU A 56 26.03 -22.53 1.22
N GLU A 57 26.87 -23.26 1.95
CA GLU A 57 26.73 -24.70 2.23
C GLU A 57 25.44 -25.04 2.99
N ARG A 58 24.84 -24.06 3.68
CA ARG A 58 23.59 -24.24 4.41
C ARG A 58 22.37 -24.25 3.51
N PHE A 59 22.46 -23.71 2.30
CA PHE A 59 21.35 -23.67 1.35
C PHE A 59 21.15 -25.05 0.74
N THR A 60 20.01 -25.68 1.03
CA THR A 60 19.67 -27.01 0.50
C THR A 60 18.76 -26.95 -0.72
N SER A 61 17.82 -26.00 -0.75
CA SER A 61 17.01 -25.71 -1.94
C SER A 61 16.34 -24.34 -1.86
N ILE A 62 15.90 -23.84 -3.01
CA ILE A 62 15.05 -22.67 -3.13
C ILE A 62 13.79 -23.10 -3.86
N ARG A 63 12.62 -22.78 -3.29
CA ARG A 63 11.32 -22.99 -3.94
C ARG A 63 10.73 -21.65 -4.31
N ILE A 64 10.18 -21.54 -5.51
CA ILE A 64 9.59 -20.31 -6.04
C ILE A 64 8.14 -20.63 -6.39
N HIS A 65 7.21 -19.83 -5.87
CA HIS A 65 5.79 -19.95 -6.15
C HIS A 65 5.24 -18.58 -6.56
N LEU A 66 4.80 -18.45 -7.81
CA LEU A 66 4.16 -17.23 -8.30
C LEU A 66 2.77 -17.09 -7.65
N ILE A 67 2.52 -15.98 -6.96
CA ILE A 67 1.32 -15.78 -6.14
C ILE A 67 0.19 -15.15 -6.95
N LYS A 68 0.47 -14.04 -7.64
CA LYS A 68 -0.55 -13.31 -8.41
C LYS A 68 0.04 -12.49 -9.54
N HIS A 69 -0.86 -11.95 -10.36
CA HIS A 69 -0.54 -10.94 -11.37
C HIS A 69 -1.04 -9.56 -10.92
N GLY A 70 -0.11 -8.67 -10.60
CA GLY A 70 -0.38 -7.28 -10.31
C GLY A 70 -0.11 -6.39 -11.53
N ALA A 71 -0.70 -5.19 -11.53
CA ALA A 71 -0.45 -4.20 -12.59
C ALA A 71 1.03 -3.76 -12.66
N PHE A 72 1.70 -3.73 -11.50
CA PHE A 72 3.11 -3.35 -11.40
C PHE A 72 4.03 -4.57 -11.29
N TYR A 73 3.67 -5.54 -10.45
CA TYR A 73 4.55 -6.64 -10.10
C TYR A 73 3.83 -7.99 -10.18
N HIS A 74 4.61 -9.01 -10.51
CA HIS A 74 4.24 -10.42 -10.38
C HIS A 74 4.95 -10.99 -9.14
N PRO A 75 4.37 -10.85 -7.94
CA PRO A 75 4.98 -11.31 -6.71
C PRO A 75 5.07 -12.83 -6.68
N ALA A 76 6.24 -13.34 -6.32
CA ALA A 76 6.44 -14.73 -5.94
C ALA A 76 6.75 -14.85 -4.45
N LEU A 77 6.20 -15.88 -3.82
CA LEU A 77 6.70 -16.41 -2.56
C LEU A 77 7.92 -17.27 -2.88
N VAL A 78 9.07 -16.84 -2.39
CA VAL A 78 10.29 -17.63 -2.44
C VAL A 78 10.50 -18.23 -1.04
N THR A 79 10.79 -19.52 -0.97
CA THR A 79 11.12 -20.21 0.28
C THR A 79 12.56 -20.70 0.19
N LEU A 80 13.42 -20.13 1.04
CA LEU A 80 14.80 -20.58 1.20
C LEU A 80 14.81 -21.73 2.21
N LYS A 81 15.34 -22.89 1.83
CA LYS A 81 15.53 -24.02 2.76
C LYS A 81 16.98 -24.05 3.22
N LEU A 82 17.20 -23.70 4.49
CA LEU A 82 18.50 -23.71 5.16
C LEU A 82 18.54 -24.81 6.21
N ASP A 83 19.30 -25.87 5.96
CA ASP A 83 19.30 -27.07 6.82
C ASP A 83 17.85 -27.58 7.09
N ARG A 84 17.36 -27.37 8.33
CA ARG A 84 16.01 -27.73 8.80
C ARG A 84 15.02 -26.55 8.85
N ILE A 85 15.44 -25.34 8.47
CA ILE A 85 14.65 -24.11 8.56
C ILE A 85 14.17 -23.70 7.17
N CYS A 86 12.91 -23.29 7.07
CA CYS A 86 12.34 -22.68 5.87
C CYS A 86 12.09 -21.21 6.13
N ILE A 87 12.61 -20.35 5.26
CA ILE A 87 12.52 -18.90 5.39
C ILE A 87 11.74 -18.34 4.20
N PRO A 88 10.49 -17.86 4.40
CA PRO A 88 9.70 -17.23 3.34
C PRO A 88 10.13 -15.78 3.13
N TRP A 89 10.13 -15.35 1.87
CA TRP A 89 10.30 -13.96 1.48
C TRP A 89 9.59 -13.69 0.14
N ALA A 90 9.25 -12.42 -0.08
CA ALA A 90 8.61 -11.99 -1.32
C ALA A 90 9.65 -11.62 -2.37
N LEU A 91 9.40 -11.97 -3.62
CA LEU A 91 10.13 -11.47 -4.79
C LEU A 91 9.16 -10.77 -5.73
N ASN A 92 9.31 -9.46 -5.87
CA ASN A 92 8.48 -8.62 -6.72
C ASN A 92 9.17 -8.42 -8.07
N VAL A 93 8.58 -8.94 -9.14
CA VAL A 93 9.16 -8.92 -10.49
C VAL A 93 8.38 -7.93 -11.37
N ALA A 94 9.09 -6.95 -11.93
CA ALA A 94 8.52 -5.89 -12.75
C ALA A 94 8.60 -6.24 -14.24
N VAL A 95 7.54 -6.85 -14.77
CA VAL A 95 7.45 -7.21 -16.19
C VAL A 95 6.86 -6.06 -17.01
N SER A 96 5.78 -5.44 -16.51
CA SER A 96 5.08 -4.35 -17.19
C SER A 96 5.92 -3.08 -17.29
N THR A 97 5.65 -2.26 -18.31
CA THR A 97 6.32 -0.95 -18.49
C THR A 97 6.14 -0.07 -17.26
N GLN A 98 4.95 -0.06 -16.67
CA GLN A 98 4.64 0.70 -15.46
C GLN A 98 5.41 0.15 -14.26
N GLY A 99 5.44 -1.18 -14.07
CA GLY A 99 6.21 -1.83 -13.02
C GLY A 99 7.69 -1.50 -13.09
N ARG A 100 8.27 -1.55 -14.29
CA ARG A 100 9.70 -1.25 -14.53
C ARG A 100 10.05 0.18 -14.14
N LYS A 101 9.19 1.14 -14.45
CA LYS A 101 9.36 2.56 -14.06
C LYS A 101 9.20 2.77 -12.55
N GLN A 102 8.28 2.04 -11.91
CA GLN A 102 7.96 2.22 -10.49
C GLN A 102 8.96 1.54 -9.55
N LEU A 103 9.63 0.47 -9.98
CA LEU A 103 10.39 -0.39 -9.08
C LEU A 103 11.48 0.35 -8.29
N SER A 104 12.23 1.25 -8.92
CA SER A 104 13.27 2.02 -8.22
C SER A 104 12.66 2.95 -7.16
N VAL A 105 11.56 3.63 -7.49
CA VAL A 105 10.82 4.51 -6.59
C VAL A 105 10.26 3.73 -5.40
N GLU A 106 9.71 2.53 -5.63
CA GLU A 106 9.21 1.65 -4.58
C GLU A 106 10.33 1.22 -3.62
N VAL A 107 11.45 0.73 -4.17
CA VAL A 107 12.60 0.26 -3.38
C VAL A 107 13.19 1.41 -2.55
N GLU A 108 13.34 2.59 -3.14
CA GLU A 108 13.83 3.77 -2.45
C GLU A 108 12.87 4.19 -1.32
N SER A 109 11.57 4.26 -1.62
CA SER A 109 10.52 4.60 -0.65
C SER A 109 10.52 3.63 0.52
N LEU A 110 10.52 2.32 0.27
CA LEU A 110 10.56 1.31 1.32
C LEU A 110 11.85 1.39 2.15
N ARG A 111 13.02 1.54 1.51
CA ARG A 111 14.29 1.70 2.24
C ARG A 111 14.29 2.95 3.11
N LYS A 112 13.76 4.06 2.59
CA LYS A 112 13.64 5.32 3.31
C LYS A 112 12.75 5.15 4.55
N LEU A 113 11.55 4.61 4.37
CA LEU A 113 10.61 4.37 5.46
C LEU A 113 11.19 3.43 6.53
N ASN A 114 11.79 2.31 6.14
CA ASN A 114 12.43 1.37 7.08
C ASN A 114 13.62 1.96 7.86
N ARG A 115 14.21 3.07 7.39
CA ARG A 115 15.33 3.76 8.05
C ARG A 115 14.84 4.87 8.96
N GLU A 116 13.85 5.64 8.51
CA GLU A 116 13.40 6.86 9.18
C GLU A 116 12.30 6.59 10.22
N PHE A 117 11.60 5.47 10.10
CA PHE A 117 10.49 5.12 10.96
C PHE A 117 10.77 3.81 11.70
N PRO A 118 10.61 3.77 13.04
CA PRO A 118 10.80 2.55 13.82
C PRO A 118 9.68 1.52 13.59
N GLU A 119 8.53 1.93 13.06
CA GLU A 119 7.39 1.08 12.82
C GLU A 119 7.65 0.04 11.71
N LYS A 120 7.11 -1.18 11.89
CA LYS A 120 7.35 -2.33 11.00
C LYS A 120 6.11 -2.71 10.20
N TRP A 121 5.35 -1.71 9.75
CA TRP A 121 4.11 -1.92 8.97
C TRP A 121 4.32 -2.01 7.46
N VAL A 122 5.53 -1.74 6.97
CA VAL A 122 5.92 -1.87 5.56
C VAL A 122 7.01 -2.94 5.43
N PRO A 123 7.15 -3.61 4.28
CA PRO A 123 8.11 -4.70 4.15
C PRO A 123 9.54 -4.17 4.18
N GLN A 124 10.43 -4.94 4.80
CA GLN A 124 11.87 -4.71 4.69
C GLN A 124 12.37 -5.14 3.31
N ILE A 125 13.24 -4.33 2.69
CA ILE A 125 13.96 -4.71 1.47
C ILE A 125 15.23 -5.48 1.83
N TYR A 126 15.46 -6.62 1.18
CA TYR A 126 16.67 -7.42 1.34
C TYR A 126 17.63 -7.23 0.17
N HIS A 127 17.12 -7.22 -1.06
CA HIS A 127 17.94 -7.04 -2.26
C HIS A 127 17.14 -6.46 -3.42
N SER A 128 17.80 -5.78 -4.36
CA SER A 128 17.22 -5.23 -5.58
C SER A 128 18.19 -5.40 -6.75
N GLY A 129 17.71 -5.82 -7.91
CA GLY A 129 18.54 -6.08 -9.09
C GLY A 129 17.69 -6.48 -10.29
N SER A 130 18.27 -7.24 -11.21
CA SER A 130 17.54 -7.74 -12.39
C SER A 130 17.95 -9.17 -12.70
N GLY A 131 17.03 -9.94 -13.25
CA GLY A 131 17.31 -11.25 -13.83
C GLY A 131 17.23 -11.22 -15.35
N CYS A 132 17.93 -12.13 -16.01
CA CYS A 132 17.98 -12.25 -17.47
C CYS A 132 17.15 -13.44 -17.96
N ALA A 133 16.43 -13.25 -19.06
CA ALA A 133 15.80 -14.31 -19.83
C ALA A 133 16.22 -14.19 -21.30
N PRO A 134 16.43 -15.30 -22.03
CA PRO A 134 16.85 -15.27 -23.43
C PRO A 134 15.93 -14.40 -24.29
N GLY A 135 16.51 -13.50 -25.10
CA GLY A 135 15.73 -12.64 -26.00
C GLY A 135 14.99 -11.47 -25.33
N HIS A 136 15.18 -11.24 -24.03
CA HIS A 136 14.55 -10.14 -23.30
C HIS A 136 15.59 -9.22 -22.64
N PRO A 137 15.30 -7.91 -22.51
CA PRO A 137 16.10 -7.03 -21.67
C PRO A 137 16.02 -7.50 -20.21
N PRO A 138 17.03 -7.15 -19.37
CA PRO A 138 17.00 -7.48 -17.94
C PRO A 138 15.65 -7.11 -17.31
N ILE A 139 15.11 -8.04 -16.52
CA ILE A 139 13.82 -7.92 -15.86
C ILE A 139 14.08 -7.44 -14.43
N PRO A 140 13.73 -6.19 -14.08
CA PRO A 140 13.96 -5.66 -12.75
C PRO A 140 13.13 -6.39 -11.71
N MET A 141 13.74 -6.65 -10.55
CA MET A 141 13.06 -7.26 -9.42
C MET A 141 13.70 -6.83 -8.09
N PHE A 142 12.89 -6.86 -7.05
CA PHE A 142 13.37 -6.67 -5.69
C PHE A 142 12.73 -7.67 -4.77
N SER A 143 13.39 -7.87 -3.66
CA SER A 143 13.04 -8.91 -2.74
C SER A 143 12.92 -8.35 -1.33
N SER A 144 11.89 -8.82 -0.64
CA SER A 144 11.39 -8.14 0.56
C SER A 144 10.77 -9.11 1.54
N GLN A 145 10.44 -8.61 2.73
CA GLN A 145 9.74 -9.37 3.75
C GLN A 145 8.43 -9.97 3.22
N TRP A 146 8.22 -11.25 3.51
CA TRP A 146 6.91 -11.89 3.43
C TRP A 146 6.23 -11.77 4.80
N PHE A 147 4.99 -11.28 4.84
CA PHE A 147 4.22 -11.20 6.07
C PHE A 147 3.43 -12.49 6.27
N THR A 148 4.06 -13.47 6.91
CA THR A 148 3.45 -14.78 7.17
C THR A 148 2.15 -14.66 7.97
N GLY A 149 1.09 -15.29 7.48
CA GLY A 149 -0.24 -15.27 8.10
C GLY A 149 -1.03 -13.98 7.89
N PHE A 150 -0.57 -13.09 7.00
CA PHE A 150 -1.32 -11.95 6.53
C PHE A 150 -1.89 -12.21 5.14
N HIS A 151 -3.07 -11.66 4.90
CA HIS A 151 -3.86 -11.96 3.71
C HIS A 151 -4.52 -10.69 3.15
N GLU A 152 -4.73 -10.67 1.84
CA GLU A 152 -5.50 -9.63 1.17
C GLU A 152 -6.97 -9.71 1.57
N LEU A 153 -7.66 -8.58 1.49
CA LEU A 153 -9.09 -8.48 1.78
C LEU A 153 -9.77 -7.56 0.78
N HIS A 154 -10.99 -7.93 0.40
CA HIS A 154 -11.83 -7.18 -0.50
C HIS A 154 -13.30 -7.32 -0.11
N ARG A 155 -14.12 -6.40 -0.60
CA ARG A 155 -15.57 -6.54 -0.57
C ARG A 155 -16.00 -7.59 -1.56
N CYS A 156 -16.89 -8.48 -1.14
CA CYS A 156 -17.49 -9.48 -2.01
C CYS A 156 -18.74 -8.95 -2.70
N ALA A 157 -18.94 -9.40 -3.93
CA ALA A 157 -20.22 -9.23 -4.60
C ALA A 157 -21.36 -9.87 -3.78
N ALA A 158 -22.51 -9.22 -3.81
CA ALA A 158 -23.74 -9.70 -3.18
C ALA A 158 -24.94 -9.21 -4.01
N ASP A 159 -26.10 -9.85 -3.85
CA ASP A 159 -27.32 -9.51 -4.59
C ASP A 159 -27.77 -8.06 -4.32
N THR A 160 -27.45 -7.52 -3.15
CA THR A 160 -27.71 -6.13 -2.79
C THR A 160 -26.49 -5.45 -2.18
N PRO A 161 -26.31 -4.12 -2.36
CA PRO A 161 -25.22 -3.38 -1.73
C PRO A 161 -25.17 -3.48 -0.20
N ALA A 162 -26.34 -3.63 0.45
CA ALA A 162 -26.44 -3.79 1.90
C ALA A 162 -25.93 -5.15 2.41
N GLN A 163 -25.83 -6.14 1.53
CA GLN A 163 -25.34 -7.49 1.84
C GLN A 163 -23.87 -7.69 1.48
N GLN A 164 -23.22 -6.70 0.85
CA GLN A 164 -21.79 -6.78 0.54
C GLN A 164 -20.98 -6.87 1.85
N GLN A 165 -20.12 -7.88 1.93
CA GLN A 165 -19.31 -8.19 3.11
C GLN A 165 -17.83 -8.08 2.78
N TRP A 166 -17.02 -7.86 3.80
CA TRP A 166 -15.57 -7.94 3.68
C TRP A 166 -15.12 -9.39 3.86
N GLN A 167 -14.34 -9.87 2.90
CA GLN A 167 -13.74 -11.20 2.95
C GLN A 167 -12.22 -11.09 2.87
N VAL A 168 -11.57 -11.87 3.72
CA VAL A 168 -10.13 -12.06 3.72
C VAL A 168 -9.81 -13.34 2.97
N TRP A 169 -8.86 -13.27 2.04
CA TRP A 169 -8.44 -14.36 1.19
C TRP A 169 -7.27 -15.11 1.81
N ASP A 170 -7.60 -16.01 2.72
CA ASP A 170 -6.65 -16.92 3.35
C ASP A 170 -6.51 -18.19 2.50
N SER A 171 -5.37 -18.34 1.84
CA SER A 171 -5.04 -19.50 1.01
C SER A 171 -4.79 -20.77 1.82
N ASP A 172 -4.45 -20.63 3.10
CA ASP A 172 -4.00 -21.72 3.94
C ASP A 172 -5.20 -22.35 4.69
N HIS A 173 -6.14 -21.52 5.15
CA HIS A 173 -7.32 -21.97 5.93
C HIS A 173 -8.67 -21.75 5.22
N GLY A 174 -8.64 -21.19 4.01
CA GLY A 174 -9.84 -20.79 3.29
C GLY A 174 -10.36 -19.41 3.71
N PRO A 175 -11.14 -18.76 2.84
CA PRO A 175 -11.53 -17.38 3.04
C PRO A 175 -12.46 -17.21 4.24
N TRP A 176 -12.33 -16.09 4.95
CA TRP A 176 -13.15 -15.78 6.12
C TRP A 176 -13.67 -14.35 6.07
N ARG A 177 -14.76 -14.08 6.78
CA ARG A 177 -15.47 -12.80 6.71
C ARG A 177 -15.13 -11.93 7.91
N LEU A 178 -15.06 -10.62 7.68
CA LEU A 178 -14.95 -9.65 8.76
C LEU A 178 -16.34 -9.35 9.34
N ASP A 179 -16.42 -9.27 10.66
CA ASP A 179 -17.55 -8.64 11.32
C ASP A 179 -17.45 -7.10 11.29
N ARG A 180 -18.49 -6.41 11.76
CA ARG A 180 -18.56 -4.95 11.76
C ARG A 180 -17.45 -4.30 12.59
N ALA A 181 -17.04 -4.92 13.70
CA ALA A 181 -15.99 -4.39 14.58
C ALA A 181 -14.62 -4.52 13.90
N GLN A 182 -14.37 -5.65 13.22
CA GLN A 182 -13.16 -5.89 12.45
C GLN A 182 -13.06 -4.97 11.23
N VAL A 183 -14.16 -4.70 10.53
CA VAL A 183 -14.17 -3.70 9.45
C VAL A 183 -13.82 -2.32 9.99
N ALA A 184 -14.44 -1.90 11.10
CA ALA A 184 -14.10 -0.63 11.74
C ALA A 184 -12.61 -0.59 12.14
N ASP A 185 -12.09 -1.68 12.71
CA ASP A 185 -10.70 -1.78 13.13
C ASP A 185 -9.72 -1.71 11.93
N PHE A 186 -10.06 -2.33 10.79
CA PHE A 186 -9.30 -2.21 9.54
C PHE A 186 -9.17 -0.75 9.10
N TYR A 187 -10.30 -0.03 8.96
CA TYR A 187 -10.29 1.37 8.52
C TYR A 187 -9.53 2.29 9.49
N ARG A 188 -9.69 2.04 10.81
CA ARG A 188 -8.95 2.76 11.84
C ARG A 188 -7.45 2.52 11.71
N GLN A 189 -7.02 1.27 11.62
CA GLN A 189 -5.59 0.93 11.54
C GLN A 189 -4.95 1.37 10.24
N ALA A 190 -5.63 1.21 9.10
CA ALA A 190 -5.11 1.67 7.82
C ALA A 190 -4.84 3.18 7.85
N LEU A 191 -5.79 3.99 8.33
CA LEU A 191 -5.57 5.43 8.40
C LEU A 191 -4.53 5.81 9.47
N TYR A 192 -4.50 5.10 10.61
CA TYR A 192 -3.46 5.26 11.62
C TYR A 192 -2.05 5.03 11.06
N ILE A 193 -1.84 3.93 10.34
CA ILE A 193 -0.55 3.58 9.72
C ILE A 193 -0.11 4.66 8.73
N LEU A 194 -1.00 5.06 7.81
CA LEU A 194 -0.69 6.09 6.82
C LEU A 194 -0.35 7.43 7.47
N THR A 195 -1.09 7.82 8.51
CA THR A 195 -0.85 9.06 9.27
C THR A 195 0.47 9.01 10.01
N CYS A 196 0.85 7.87 10.58
CA CYS A 196 2.14 7.72 11.25
C CYS A 196 3.33 7.89 10.30
N TYR A 197 3.18 7.51 9.03
CA TYR A 197 4.20 7.72 8.01
C TYR A 197 4.20 9.13 7.41
N PHE A 198 3.28 10.01 7.79
CA PHE A 198 3.37 11.41 7.42
C PHE A 198 4.52 12.08 8.18
N ASP A 199 5.36 12.79 7.45
CA ASP A 199 6.48 13.57 8.00
C ASP A 199 6.11 15.07 8.02
N PRO A 200 5.90 15.67 9.20
CA PRO A 200 5.47 17.06 9.32
C PRO A 200 6.56 18.07 8.93
N HIS A 201 7.83 17.66 8.84
CA HIS A 201 8.95 18.56 8.50
C HIS A 201 9.24 18.60 7.00
N THR A 202 8.73 17.63 6.25
CA THR A 202 8.94 17.53 4.80
C THR A 202 7.65 17.44 4.02
N LEU A 203 6.53 17.21 4.71
CA LEU A 203 5.21 16.91 4.17
C LEU A 203 5.19 15.68 3.27
N ASN A 204 6.18 14.79 3.45
CA ASN A 204 6.19 13.51 2.78
C ASN A 204 5.09 12.62 3.35
N ALA A 205 4.40 11.93 2.46
CA ALA A 205 3.35 10.97 2.78
C ALA A 205 3.48 9.75 1.86
N ILE A 206 2.87 8.63 2.28
CA ILE A 206 2.67 7.48 1.39
C ILE A 206 1.55 7.84 0.41
N LEU A 207 1.88 7.87 -0.88
CA LEU A 207 1.02 8.27 -1.98
C LEU A 207 0.85 7.13 -2.99
N ASP A 208 -0.15 7.26 -3.86
CA ASP A 208 -0.47 6.33 -4.95
C ASP A 208 -0.78 4.87 -4.54
N TRP A 209 -0.86 4.59 -3.24
CA TRP A 209 -1.41 3.34 -2.73
C TRP A 209 -2.88 3.21 -3.14
N HIS A 210 -3.33 1.97 -3.31
CA HIS A 210 -4.70 1.67 -3.67
C HIS A 210 -5.19 0.44 -2.91
N HIS A 211 -6.18 0.61 -2.04
CA HIS A 211 -6.71 -0.50 -1.27
C HIS A 211 -7.28 -1.61 -2.17
N ALA A 212 -8.09 -1.26 -3.18
CA ALA A 212 -8.55 -2.20 -4.22
C ALA A 212 -7.45 -2.92 -5.01
N ALA A 213 -6.18 -2.49 -4.94
CA ALA A 213 -5.06 -3.20 -5.56
C ALA A 213 -4.45 -4.28 -4.63
N GLY A 214 -4.97 -4.43 -3.42
CA GLY A 214 -4.46 -5.36 -2.41
C GLY A 214 -3.21 -4.83 -1.70
N ASP A 215 -3.05 -3.50 -1.60
CA ASP A 215 -1.86 -2.91 -0.98
C ASP A 215 -1.85 -3.10 0.56
N PHE A 216 -3.03 -3.27 1.16
CA PHE A 216 -3.21 -3.62 2.57
C PHE A 216 -3.48 -5.11 2.74
N ILE A 217 -2.90 -5.67 3.80
CA ILE A 217 -3.08 -7.05 4.23
C ILE A 217 -3.43 -7.10 5.71
N VAL A 218 -4.16 -8.14 6.10
CA VAL A 218 -4.66 -8.31 7.47
C VAL A 218 -4.35 -9.68 8.03
N GLN A 219 -4.17 -9.72 9.34
CA GLN A 219 -4.11 -10.94 10.14
C GLN A 219 -5.10 -10.81 11.31
N LYS A 220 -5.69 -11.92 11.77
CA LYS A 220 -6.49 -11.91 13.00
C LYS A 220 -5.61 -11.64 14.21
N ASN A 221 -6.05 -10.73 15.08
CA ASN A 221 -5.38 -10.44 16.35
C ASN A 221 -6.40 -10.41 17.49
N GLY A 222 -6.70 -11.58 18.06
CA GLY A 222 -7.79 -11.75 19.02
C GLY A 222 -9.13 -11.28 18.43
N PRO A 223 -9.86 -10.34 19.10
CA PRO A 223 -11.10 -9.79 18.56
C PRO A 223 -10.89 -8.75 17.44
N GLY A 224 -9.67 -8.26 17.24
CA GLY A 224 -9.34 -7.23 16.24
C GLY A 224 -8.54 -7.79 15.06
N LEU A 225 -7.93 -6.87 14.32
CA LEU A 225 -7.02 -7.17 13.22
C LEU A 225 -5.62 -6.67 13.52
N GLU A 226 -4.64 -7.16 12.78
CA GLU A 226 -3.38 -6.47 12.56
C GLU A 226 -3.31 -6.11 11.08
N VAL A 227 -3.01 -4.85 10.76
CA VAL A 227 -2.95 -4.33 9.38
C VAL A 227 -1.52 -4.00 8.99
N ARG A 228 -1.12 -4.34 7.77
CA ARG A 228 0.17 -3.97 7.17
C ARG A 228 0.00 -3.55 5.72
N LEU A 229 1.01 -2.87 5.19
CA LEU A 229 1.17 -2.56 3.79
C LEU A 229 2.17 -3.54 3.16
N ILE A 230 1.89 -4.05 1.96
CA ILE A 230 2.85 -4.86 1.18
C ILE A 230 3.61 -4.03 0.14
N THR A 231 3.16 -2.81 -0.12
CA THR A 231 3.77 -1.85 -1.03
C THR A 231 3.42 -0.44 -0.56
N VAL A 232 4.27 0.52 -0.87
CA VAL A 232 4.01 1.95 -0.55
C VAL A 232 3.80 2.79 -1.79
N ARG A 233 4.07 2.24 -2.97
CA ARG A 233 4.07 2.86 -4.30
C ARG A 233 5.03 4.02 -4.40
N ARG A 234 4.81 5.09 -3.62
CA ARG A 234 5.65 6.28 -3.59
C ARG A 234 5.58 6.95 -2.22
N TYR A 235 6.74 7.30 -1.67
CA TYR A 235 6.86 8.17 -0.51
C TYR A 235 7.40 9.54 -0.92
N ALA A 236 6.53 10.54 -0.99
CA ALA A 236 6.86 11.85 -1.57
C ALA A 236 6.03 12.98 -0.96
N ARG A 237 6.43 14.22 -1.24
CA ARG A 237 5.78 15.42 -0.71
C ARG A 237 4.34 15.53 -1.21
N LEU A 238 3.44 15.88 -0.30
CA LEU A 238 2.05 16.18 -0.61
C LEU A 238 1.91 17.53 -1.34
N PHE A 239 2.81 18.48 -1.07
CA PHE A 239 2.87 19.81 -1.67
C PHE A 239 4.24 20.09 -2.29
N HIS A 240 4.25 20.86 -3.38
CA HIS A 240 5.47 21.45 -3.91
C HIS A 240 5.72 22.78 -3.21
N LEU A 241 6.72 22.80 -2.32
CA LEU A 241 7.21 24.02 -1.69
C LEU A 241 8.17 24.75 -2.63
N HIS A 242 8.11 26.08 -2.64
CA HIS A 242 9.15 26.88 -3.28
C HIS A 242 10.46 26.81 -2.48
N ALA A 243 11.61 27.05 -3.12
CA ALA A 243 12.94 26.79 -2.56
C ALA A 243 13.27 27.52 -1.23
N HIS A 244 12.47 28.51 -0.85
CA HIS A 244 12.65 29.33 0.37
C HIS A 244 11.43 29.33 1.29
N GLU A 245 10.41 28.53 0.98
CA GLU A 245 9.17 28.48 1.76
C GLU A 245 9.35 27.58 2.98
N ALA A 246 9.26 28.17 4.18
CA ALA A 246 9.30 27.43 5.42
C ALA A 246 7.91 26.82 5.70
N ILE A 247 7.88 25.62 6.27
CA ILE A 247 6.65 25.02 6.76
C ILE A 247 6.37 25.63 8.13
N ASP A 248 5.45 26.60 8.17
CA ASP A 248 4.91 27.10 9.42
C ASP A 248 3.74 26.23 9.93
N LEU A 249 3.17 26.62 11.06
CA LEU A 249 2.10 25.86 11.69
C LEU A 249 0.83 25.85 10.84
N GLU A 250 0.49 26.99 10.22
CA GLU A 250 -0.72 27.14 9.40
C GLU A 250 -0.64 26.23 8.17
N PHE A 251 0.49 26.25 7.47
CA PHE A 251 0.72 25.39 6.31
C PHE A 251 0.70 23.91 6.68
N LEU A 252 1.26 23.54 7.84
CA LEU A 252 1.18 22.18 8.34
C LEU A 252 -0.27 21.76 8.62
N MET A 253 -1.09 22.65 9.16
CA MET A 253 -2.51 22.38 9.41
C MET A 253 -3.30 22.18 8.11
N ASP A 254 -3.06 23.00 7.09
CA ASP A 254 -3.60 22.80 5.74
C ASP A 254 -3.17 21.46 5.15
N ALA A 255 -1.88 21.12 5.33
CA ALA A 255 -1.35 19.86 4.84
C ALA A 255 -2.04 18.66 5.49
N TRP A 256 -2.35 18.74 6.78
CA TRP A 256 -3.12 17.72 7.48
C TRP A 256 -4.57 17.62 7.01
N ALA A 257 -5.22 18.76 6.71
CA ALA A 257 -6.57 18.76 6.16
C ALA A 257 -6.61 18.10 4.78
N VAL A 258 -5.70 18.47 3.87
CA VAL A 258 -5.56 17.85 2.55
C VAL A 258 -5.22 16.37 2.67
N PHE A 259 -4.29 16.01 3.56
CA PHE A 259 -3.91 14.62 3.79
C PHE A 259 -5.11 13.80 4.25
N LEU A 260 -5.86 14.27 5.25
CA LEU A 260 -7.03 13.59 5.79
C LEU A 260 -8.07 13.39 4.69
N MET A 261 -8.46 14.48 3.99
CA MET A 261 -9.50 14.43 2.98
C MET A 261 -9.12 13.52 1.80
N ARG A 262 -7.90 13.66 1.28
CA ARG A 262 -7.41 12.80 0.20
C ARG A 262 -7.42 11.34 0.62
N THR A 263 -6.87 11.06 1.79
CA THR A 263 -6.66 9.68 2.27
C THR A 263 -7.99 9.01 2.61
N SER A 264 -8.94 9.74 3.22
CA SER A 264 -10.27 9.21 3.54
C SER A 264 -11.13 8.96 2.30
N LEU A 265 -11.00 9.77 1.23
CA LEU A 265 -11.64 9.50 -0.05
C LEU A 265 -11.10 8.21 -0.70
N TRP A 266 -9.76 8.08 -0.76
CA TRP A 266 -9.11 6.88 -1.33
C TRP A 266 -9.40 5.61 -0.53
N MET A 267 -9.43 5.69 0.80
CA MET A 267 -9.67 4.52 1.65
C MET A 267 -11.05 3.90 1.43
N ARG A 268 -12.04 4.71 1.02
CA ARG A 268 -13.42 4.23 0.78
C ARG A 268 -13.58 3.54 -0.57
N LEU A 269 -12.56 3.52 -1.42
CA LEU A 269 -12.58 2.82 -2.69
C LEU A 269 -12.12 1.37 -2.54
N ASP A 270 -12.91 0.46 -3.08
CA ASP A 270 -12.53 -0.95 -3.26
C ASP A 270 -13.09 -1.49 -4.58
N ARG A 271 -12.67 -2.69 -4.98
CA ARG A 271 -13.25 -3.44 -6.11
C ARG A 271 -13.87 -4.72 -5.61
N LEU A 272 -15.06 -5.03 -6.11
CA LEU A 272 -15.71 -6.29 -5.78
C LEU A 272 -14.80 -7.45 -6.17
N ASP A 273 -14.54 -8.33 -5.21
CA ASP A 273 -13.66 -9.48 -5.37
C ASP A 273 -12.28 -9.09 -5.92
N GLY A 274 -11.78 -7.90 -5.55
CA GLY A 274 -10.44 -7.38 -5.89
C GLY A 274 -10.21 -6.97 -7.35
N VAL A 275 -11.09 -7.36 -8.28
CA VAL A 275 -10.93 -7.08 -9.73
C VAL A 275 -12.20 -6.59 -10.41
N GLY A 276 -13.36 -6.69 -9.76
CA GLY A 276 -14.67 -6.34 -10.30
C GLY A 276 -14.98 -4.84 -10.29
N GLU A 277 -16.27 -4.54 -10.19
CA GLU A 277 -16.79 -3.17 -10.17
C GLU A 277 -16.21 -2.38 -9.00
N LEU A 278 -15.93 -1.10 -9.25
CA LEU A 278 -15.50 -0.17 -8.22
C LEU A 278 -16.66 0.16 -7.28
N VAL A 279 -16.43 0.03 -5.99
CA VAL A 279 -17.44 0.24 -4.94
C VAL A 279 -16.97 1.25 -3.89
N TRP A 280 -17.95 1.84 -3.22
CA TRP A 280 -17.75 2.85 -2.18
C TRP A 280 -18.11 2.29 -0.80
N ALA A 281 -17.20 2.43 0.15
CA ALA A 281 -17.41 2.07 1.55
C ALA A 281 -18.52 2.89 2.19
N ASP A 282 -19.27 2.31 3.13
CA ASP A 282 -20.36 3.00 3.83
C ASP A 282 -19.86 4.12 4.77
N ASP A 283 -20.78 4.98 5.24
CA ASP A 283 -20.44 6.11 6.12
C ASP A 283 -20.00 5.72 7.53
N GLN A 284 -20.26 4.47 7.92
CA GLN A 284 -19.86 3.98 9.24
C GLN A 284 -18.35 3.82 9.32
N THR A 285 -17.66 3.71 8.17
CA THR A 285 -16.19 3.68 8.08
C THR A 285 -15.52 5.03 8.39
N VAL A 286 -16.24 6.16 8.32
CA VAL A 286 -15.65 7.50 8.52
C VAL A 286 -15.23 7.74 9.97
N ALA A 287 -16.02 7.27 10.94
CA ALA A 287 -15.68 7.45 12.35
C ALA A 287 -14.43 6.65 12.77
N PRO A 288 -14.28 5.36 12.39
CA PRO A 288 -13.03 4.63 12.60
C PRO A 288 -11.82 5.26 11.88
N MET A 289 -12.00 5.72 10.64
CA MET A 289 -10.94 6.48 9.93
C MET A 289 -10.50 7.69 10.77
N TRP A 290 -11.42 8.59 11.13
CA TRP A 290 -11.11 9.75 11.97
C TRP A 290 -10.37 9.34 13.26
N GLN A 291 -10.83 8.28 13.94
CA GLN A 291 -10.13 7.77 15.12
C GLN A 291 -8.68 7.36 14.82
N GLY A 292 -8.44 6.65 13.73
CA GLY A 292 -7.10 6.26 13.28
C GLY A 292 -6.22 7.46 12.98
N PHE A 293 -6.76 8.47 12.30
CA PHE A 293 -6.07 9.72 12.01
C PHE A 293 -5.65 10.46 13.28
N VAL A 294 -6.57 10.64 14.24
CA VAL A 294 -6.24 11.30 15.52
C VAL A 294 -5.17 10.51 16.29
N GLN A 295 -5.28 9.18 16.33
CA GLN A 295 -4.24 8.33 16.92
C GLN A 295 -2.88 8.54 16.24
N GLY A 296 -2.89 8.70 14.91
CA GLY A 296 -1.69 8.91 14.11
C GLY A 296 -1.06 10.27 14.38
N ILE A 297 -1.85 11.35 14.45
CA ILE A 297 -1.34 12.68 14.84
C ILE A 297 -0.69 12.63 16.21
N ARG A 298 -1.31 11.98 17.20
CA ARG A 298 -0.71 11.83 18.53
C ARG A 298 0.63 11.10 18.46
N ARG A 299 0.72 10.04 17.66
CA ARG A 299 1.97 9.29 17.46
C ARG A 299 3.04 10.14 16.78
N VAL A 300 2.67 10.93 15.77
CA VAL A 300 3.57 11.87 15.07
C VAL A 300 4.05 12.96 16.03
N ALA A 301 3.15 13.54 16.83
CA ALA A 301 3.49 14.54 17.84
C ALA A 301 4.49 13.98 18.87
N GLN A 302 4.23 12.77 19.39
CA GLN A 302 5.15 12.08 20.31
C GLN A 302 6.53 11.85 19.69
N ARG A 303 6.59 11.35 18.44
CA ARG A 303 7.85 11.07 17.74
C ARG A 303 8.69 12.33 17.53
N ASN A 304 8.04 13.46 17.25
CA ASN A 304 8.72 14.73 16.96
C ASN A 304 8.78 15.66 18.20
N ALA A 305 8.42 15.17 19.38
CA ALA A 305 8.39 15.91 20.64
C ALA A 305 7.58 17.23 20.57
N PHE A 306 6.48 17.24 19.81
CA PHE A 306 5.57 18.38 19.79
C PHE A 306 4.77 18.47 21.09
N PRO A 307 4.46 19.69 21.59
CA PRO A 307 3.71 19.88 22.83
C PRO A 307 2.27 19.38 22.68
N GLU A 308 1.60 19.06 23.80
CA GLU A 308 0.20 18.61 23.78
C GLU A 308 -0.74 19.62 23.12
N ALA A 309 -0.49 20.92 23.34
CA ALA A 309 -1.21 22.01 22.68
C ALA A 309 -1.16 21.96 21.14
N PHE A 310 -0.15 21.31 20.54
CA PHE A 310 -0.12 21.09 19.09
C PHE A 310 -1.26 20.18 18.63
N ILE A 311 -1.57 19.13 19.39
CA ILE A 311 -2.65 18.20 19.07
C ILE A 311 -3.99 18.93 19.19
N GLU A 312 -4.19 19.71 20.25
CA GLU A 312 -5.40 20.52 20.44
C GLU A 312 -5.58 21.53 19.31
N ALA A 313 -4.52 22.25 18.94
CA ALA A 313 -4.53 23.19 17.83
C ALA A 313 -4.89 22.50 16.50
N ALA A 314 -4.30 21.33 16.22
CA ALA A 314 -4.62 20.57 15.02
C ALA A 314 -6.08 20.10 15.00
N MET A 315 -6.60 19.61 16.13
CA MET A 315 -8.00 19.18 16.22
C MET A 315 -8.95 20.38 16.07
N GLY A 316 -8.66 21.50 16.74
CA GLY A 316 -9.44 22.73 16.65
C GLY A 316 -9.45 23.30 15.23
N TYR A 317 -8.31 23.28 14.55
CA TYR A 317 -8.21 23.70 13.14
C TYR A 317 -9.13 22.89 12.23
N LEU A 318 -9.04 21.57 12.31
CA LEU A 318 -9.86 20.65 11.50
C LEU A 318 -11.35 20.77 11.84
N ALA A 319 -11.68 21.06 13.09
CA ALA A 319 -13.05 21.27 13.56
C ALA A 319 -13.68 22.57 13.04
N GLY A 320 -12.86 23.61 12.84
CA GLY A 320 -13.29 24.89 12.29
C GLY A 320 -13.88 24.77 10.88
N HIS A 321 -13.45 23.78 10.10
CA HIS A 321 -13.90 23.56 8.73
C HIS A 321 -15.39 23.18 8.68
N SER A 322 -16.14 23.82 7.78
CA SER A 322 -17.54 23.47 7.51
C SER A 322 -17.64 22.28 6.57
N ALA A 323 -18.84 21.72 6.43
CA ALA A 323 -19.10 20.70 5.42
C ALA A 323 -18.82 21.22 3.99
N GLU A 324 -19.07 22.51 3.75
CA GLU A 324 -18.77 23.19 2.48
C GLU A 324 -17.26 23.29 2.27
N THR A 325 -16.50 23.74 3.29
CA THR A 325 -15.02 23.81 3.19
C THR A 325 -14.40 22.45 2.90
N TRP A 326 -14.87 21.39 3.56
CA TRP A 326 -14.41 20.02 3.27
C TRP A 326 -14.81 19.55 1.86
N MET A 327 -15.97 19.96 1.37
CA MET A 327 -16.43 19.64 0.03
C MET A 327 -15.61 20.37 -1.04
N ASP A 328 -15.29 21.64 -0.83
CA ASP A 328 -14.44 22.42 -1.75
C ASP A 328 -13.04 21.82 -1.82
N LEU A 329 -12.42 21.56 -0.67
CA LEU A 329 -11.12 20.90 -0.59
C LEU A 329 -11.11 19.55 -1.30
N GLY A 330 -12.14 18.72 -1.08
CA GLY A 330 -12.27 17.45 -1.77
C GLY A 330 -12.47 17.59 -3.28
N SER A 331 -13.19 18.64 -3.72
CA SER A 331 -13.39 18.93 -5.14
C SER A 331 -12.07 19.27 -5.81
N GLU A 332 -11.28 20.17 -5.21
CA GLU A 332 -9.94 20.53 -5.69
C GLU A 332 -9.00 19.32 -5.75
N ILE A 333 -9.04 18.43 -4.75
CA ILE A 333 -8.26 17.19 -4.76
C ILE A 333 -8.65 16.31 -5.94
N ILE A 334 -9.96 16.13 -6.18
CA ILE A 334 -10.48 15.25 -7.23
C ILE A 334 -10.19 15.82 -8.63
N GLU A 335 -10.25 17.15 -8.80
CA GLU A 335 -9.98 17.83 -10.07
C GLU A 335 -8.54 17.68 -10.55
N ARG A 336 -7.60 17.35 -9.66
CA ARG A 336 -6.21 17.04 -10.01
C ARG A 336 -6.03 15.62 -10.55
N PHE A 337 -7.02 14.73 -10.44
CA PHE A 337 -6.94 13.40 -11.04
C PHE A 337 -7.15 13.47 -12.55
N PRO A 338 -6.58 12.51 -13.32
CA PRO A 338 -6.82 12.42 -14.75
C PRO A 338 -8.31 12.40 -15.10
N ALA A 339 -8.70 13.18 -16.11
CA ALA A 339 -10.07 13.20 -16.60
C ALA A 339 -10.50 11.78 -17.03
N GLY A 340 -11.65 11.33 -16.53
CA GLY A 340 -12.19 10.00 -16.85
C GLY A 340 -11.67 8.85 -15.99
N LEU A 341 -10.83 9.11 -14.97
CA LEU A 341 -10.45 8.09 -13.99
C LEU A 341 -11.72 7.59 -13.25
N PRO A 342 -12.09 6.28 -13.33
CA PRO A 342 -13.30 5.76 -12.70
C PRO A 342 -13.39 6.04 -11.20
N GLU A 343 -12.26 5.99 -10.52
CA GLU A 343 -12.10 6.31 -9.10
C GLU A 343 -12.53 7.76 -8.80
N ALA A 344 -12.10 8.72 -9.63
CA ALA A 344 -12.44 10.13 -9.47
C ALA A 344 -13.95 10.38 -9.67
N VAL A 345 -14.57 9.68 -10.63
CA VAL A 345 -16.03 9.75 -10.86
C VAL A 345 -16.80 9.27 -9.64
N LEU A 346 -16.40 8.12 -9.07
CA LEU A 346 -17.08 7.57 -7.89
C LEU A 346 -16.86 8.44 -6.65
N MET A 347 -15.65 8.98 -6.45
CA MET A 347 -15.37 9.95 -5.38
C MET A 347 -16.26 11.19 -5.51
N LYS A 348 -16.34 11.79 -6.71
CA LYS A 348 -17.15 13.00 -6.96
C LYS A 348 -18.63 12.77 -6.64
N ARG A 349 -19.18 11.61 -7.03
CA ARG A 349 -20.57 11.23 -6.71
C ARG A 349 -20.85 11.15 -5.21
N ASN A 350 -19.85 10.80 -4.39
CA ASN A 350 -20.01 10.60 -2.95
C ASN A 350 -19.48 11.75 -2.10
N LEU A 351 -18.85 12.76 -2.73
CA LEU A 351 -18.08 13.80 -2.06
C LEU A 351 -18.91 14.59 -1.02
N GLY A 352 -20.06 15.13 -1.41
CA GLY A 352 -20.89 15.95 -0.50
C GLY A 352 -21.32 15.16 0.75
N ARG A 353 -21.70 13.90 0.58
CA ARG A 353 -22.06 13.00 1.69
C ARG A 353 -20.85 12.69 2.58
N HIS A 354 -19.68 12.46 1.99
CA HIS A 354 -18.44 12.24 2.73
C HIS A 354 -18.04 13.46 3.56
N ALA A 355 -18.01 14.65 2.93
CA ALA A 355 -17.64 15.91 3.56
C ALA A 355 -18.58 16.25 4.73
N ALA A 356 -19.89 16.13 4.53
CA ALA A 356 -20.88 16.34 5.60
C ALA A 356 -20.66 15.37 6.79
N ARG A 357 -20.39 14.09 6.51
CA ARG A 357 -20.14 13.10 7.55
C ARG A 357 -18.84 13.38 8.31
N LEU A 358 -17.78 13.76 7.60
CA LEU A 358 -16.49 14.11 8.19
C LEU A 358 -16.63 15.35 9.09
N ALA A 359 -17.22 16.44 8.58
CA ALA A 359 -17.43 17.68 9.33
C ALA A 359 -18.23 17.45 10.63
N SER A 360 -19.33 16.68 10.54
CA SER A 360 -20.15 16.33 11.70
C SER A 360 -19.37 15.55 12.77
N LEU A 361 -18.52 14.61 12.35
CA LEU A 361 -17.74 13.77 13.25
C LEU A 361 -16.62 14.52 13.95
N ILE A 362 -15.93 15.41 13.23
CA ILE A 362 -14.85 16.21 13.80
C ILE A 362 -15.44 17.18 14.84
N ARG A 363 -16.43 17.99 14.45
CA ARG A 363 -17.07 18.98 15.35
C ARG A 363 -17.73 18.37 16.58
N GLY A 364 -18.36 17.20 16.44
CA GLY A 364 -18.99 16.51 17.57
C GLY A 364 -18.02 15.88 18.58
N ARG A 365 -16.71 15.96 18.34
CA ARG A 365 -15.65 15.39 19.18
C ARG A 365 -14.55 16.42 19.52
N SER A 366 -14.75 17.67 19.13
CA SER A 366 -13.82 18.79 19.36
C SER A 366 -14.09 19.45 20.70
#